data_AF-A0A2E0BG62-F1
#
_entry.id   AF-A0A2E0BG62-F1
#
_cell.length_a   1.000
_cell.length_b   1.000
_cell.length_c   1.000
_cell.angle_alpha   90.00
_cell.angle_beta   90.00
_cell.angle_gamma   90.00
#
_symmetry.space_group_name_H-M   'P 1'
#
loop_
_entity.id
_entity.type
_entity.pdbx_description
1 polymer ?
#
loop_
_entity_poly.entity_id
_entity_poly.type
_entity_poly.pdbx_seq_one_letter_code
_entity_poly.pdbx_strand_id
1 'polypeptide(L)'
;MKHIDLEKECNTCSKPLILNYNYKDYRYRQKDYTCEDCYSELKKKEHKENMYVNGKYVPRSHALYKPGKYKSFEDAAFSSFEKYESSTEGEVYILTNPAWKGWFKVGMAVDSDDRCRGYQTSSPFRDYKVEYRKEFKDRRSAESTAHRRLKRICKKHEGEWFNININKVIEVIESI
;
A
#
# COMPACT_ATOMS: atom_id res chain seq x y z
N MET A 1 -52.01 15.08 -2.10
CA MET A 1 -51.03 14.47 -1.18
C MET A 1 -51.46 14.81 0.24
N LYS A 2 -51.77 13.82 1.09
CA LYS A 2 -52.09 14.10 2.49
C LYS A 2 -50.77 14.38 3.22
N HIS A 3 -50.47 15.66 3.44
CA HIS A 3 -49.48 16.06 4.43
C HIS A 3 -50.07 15.73 5.79
N ILE A 4 -49.58 14.65 6.40
CA ILE A 4 -49.80 14.43 7.83
C ILE A 4 -48.70 15.25 8.48
N ASP A 5 -49.05 16.43 8.98
CA ASP A 5 -48.21 17.17 9.90
C ASP A 5 -48.15 16.36 11.19
N LEU A 6 -47.05 15.63 11.35
CA LEU A 6 -46.66 15.14 12.65
C LEU A 6 -46.22 16.40 13.42
N GLU A 7 -46.83 16.70 14.57
CA GLU A 7 -46.33 17.68 15.54
C GLU A 7 -44.99 17.19 16.15
N LYS A 8 -44.01 16.90 15.28
CA LYS A 8 -42.73 16.30 15.60
C LYS A 8 -41.65 17.08 14.88
N GLU A 9 -40.62 17.41 15.62
CA GLU A 9 -39.44 18.09 15.13
C GLU A 9 -38.28 17.10 15.04
N CYS A 10 -37.33 17.40 14.15
CA CYS A 10 -36.10 16.65 14.03
C CYS A 10 -35.30 16.74 15.34
N ASN A 11 -34.92 15.60 15.93
CA ASN A 11 -34.13 15.55 17.16
C ASN A 11 -32.74 16.22 17.04
N THR A 12 -32.24 16.43 15.81
CA THR A 12 -30.90 16.99 15.56
C THR A 12 -30.92 18.47 15.20
N CYS A 13 -31.91 18.93 14.44
CA CYS A 13 -31.94 20.29 13.90
C CYS A 13 -33.25 21.04 14.18
N SER A 14 -34.16 20.44 14.95
CA SER A 14 -35.45 21.01 15.37
C SER A 14 -36.39 21.43 14.24
N LYS A 15 -36.10 21.10 12.98
CA LYS A 15 -37.00 21.38 11.86
C LYS A 15 -38.26 20.50 11.92
N PRO A 16 -39.44 21.01 11.53
CA PRO A 16 -40.66 20.21 11.43
C PRO A 16 -40.48 19.00 10.50
N LEU A 17 -41.01 17.84 10.92
CA LEU A 17 -40.96 16.59 10.15
C LEU A 17 -42.23 16.43 9.31
N ILE A 18 -42.07 16.55 7.99
CA ILE A 18 -43.14 16.47 6.99
C ILE A 18 -42.99 15.15 6.23
N LEU A 19 -43.96 14.25 6.43
CA LEU A 19 -43.98 12.94 5.79
C LEU A 19 -43.94 13.05 4.26
N ASN A 20 -43.09 12.22 3.64
CA ASN A 20 -42.81 12.17 2.19
C ASN A 20 -42.15 13.43 1.60
N TYR A 21 -41.75 14.40 2.42
CA TYR A 21 -40.98 15.57 1.98
C TYR A 21 -39.56 15.54 2.53
N ASN A 22 -39.40 15.71 3.85
CA ASN A 22 -38.10 15.69 4.54
C ASN A 22 -38.02 14.59 5.60
N TYR A 23 -39.03 13.71 5.64
CA TYR A 23 -39.17 12.62 6.60
C TYR A 23 -39.88 11.42 5.97
N LYS A 24 -39.38 10.21 6.24
CA LYS A 24 -39.91 8.98 5.66
C LYS A 24 -40.78 8.22 6.66
N ASP A 25 -41.89 7.69 6.17
CA ASP A 25 -42.90 6.96 6.94
C ASP A 25 -42.35 5.72 7.69
N TYR A 26 -41.38 5.00 7.11
CA TYR A 26 -40.77 3.86 7.83
C TYR A 26 -40.01 4.28 9.09
N ARG A 27 -39.46 5.51 9.13
CA ARG A 27 -38.71 6.04 10.28
C ARG A 27 -39.66 6.44 11.40
N TYR A 28 -40.83 6.94 11.04
CA TYR A 28 -41.93 7.18 11.99
C TYR A 28 -42.32 5.89 12.72
N ARG A 29 -42.52 4.79 11.97
CA ARG A 29 -42.81 3.48 12.57
C ARG A 29 -41.70 2.99 13.51
N GLN A 30 -40.45 3.31 13.21
CA GLN A 30 -39.28 2.97 14.03
C GLN A 30 -39.03 3.98 15.17
N LYS A 31 -39.86 5.02 15.31
CA LYS A 31 -39.70 6.12 16.27
C LYS A 31 -38.35 6.86 16.14
N ASP A 32 -37.77 6.86 14.95
CA ASP A 32 -36.60 7.67 14.61
C ASP A 32 -37.07 9.02 14.05
N TYR A 33 -36.99 10.07 14.85
CA TYR A 33 -37.44 11.42 14.50
C TYR A 33 -36.27 12.31 14.01
N THR A 34 -35.51 11.82 13.04
CA THR A 34 -34.44 12.61 12.41
C THR A 34 -34.83 12.91 10.95
N CYS A 35 -34.66 14.15 10.49
CA CYS A 35 -34.96 14.51 9.10
C CYS A 35 -33.98 13.82 8.11
N GLU A 36 -34.32 13.84 6.82
CA GLU A 36 -33.51 13.24 5.75
C GLU A 36 -32.11 13.87 5.65
N ASP A 37 -32.00 15.19 5.78
CA ASP A 37 -30.72 15.90 5.72
C ASP A 37 -29.78 15.47 6.84
N CYS A 38 -30.26 15.52 8.09
CA CYS A 38 -29.47 15.13 9.26
C CYS A 38 -29.09 13.65 9.21
N TYR A 39 -29.99 12.79 8.72
CA TYR A 39 -29.68 11.38 8.53
C TYR A 39 -28.62 11.15 7.45
N SER A 40 -28.70 11.86 6.33
CA SER A 40 -27.71 11.79 5.25
C SER A 40 -26.34 12.22 5.75
N GLU A 41 -26.26 13.30 6.52
CA GLU A 41 -25.01 13.76 7.13
C GLU A 41 -24.43 12.77 8.14
N LEU A 42 -25.28 12.17 8.99
CA LEU A 42 -24.88 11.08 9.88
C LEU A 42 -24.30 9.90 9.09
N LYS A 43 -24.99 9.47 8.02
CA LYS A 43 -24.52 8.38 7.15
C LYS A 43 -23.20 8.73 6.46
N LYS A 44 -23.02 9.95 5.96
CA LYS A 44 -21.75 10.39 5.37
C LYS A 44 -20.59 10.28 6.38
N LYS A 45 -20.82 10.66 7.65
CA LYS A 45 -19.81 10.50 8.71
C LYS A 45 -19.50 9.03 8.99
N GLU A 46 -20.52 8.19 9.15
CA GLU A 46 -20.35 6.74 9.33
C GLU A 46 -19.56 6.12 8.16
N HIS A 47 -19.91 6.46 6.92
CA HIS A 47 -19.23 5.95 5.72
C HIS A 47 -17.76 6.39 5.63
N LYS A 48 -17.41 7.59 6.12
CA LYS A 48 -16.01 8.05 6.21
C LYS A 48 -15.21 7.23 7.22
N GLU A 49 -15.86 6.74 8.26
CA GLU A 49 -15.22 5.92 9.27
C GLU A 49 -15.15 4.45 8.85
N ASN A 50 -15.93 3.99 7.88
CA ASN A 50 -15.92 2.59 7.46
C ASN A 50 -14.60 2.16 6.79
N MET A 51 -14.20 0.91 7.06
CA MET A 51 -13.12 0.24 6.35
C MET A 51 -13.70 -0.77 5.35
N TYR A 52 -13.17 -0.78 4.13
CA TYR A 52 -13.44 -1.81 3.13
C TYR A 52 -12.14 -2.39 2.60
N VAL A 53 -12.07 -3.72 2.51
CA VAL A 53 -10.96 -4.44 1.88
C VAL A 53 -11.52 -5.31 0.77
N ASN A 54 -11.02 -5.14 -0.46
CA ASN A 54 -11.51 -5.84 -1.64
C ASN A 54 -13.05 -5.74 -1.81
N GLY A 55 -13.61 -4.56 -1.55
CA GLY A 55 -15.05 -4.29 -1.63
C GLY A 55 -15.89 -4.84 -0.47
N LYS A 56 -15.30 -5.57 0.50
CA LYS A 56 -16.00 -6.10 1.68
C LYS A 56 -15.80 -5.22 2.91
N TYR A 57 -16.85 -5.01 3.69
CA TYR A 57 -16.79 -4.22 4.93
C TYR A 57 -15.96 -4.94 6.01
N VAL A 58 -15.12 -4.19 6.71
CA VAL A 58 -14.33 -4.67 7.85
C VAL A 58 -14.77 -3.94 9.12
N PRO A 59 -15.16 -4.67 10.19
CA PRO A 59 -15.66 -4.07 11.42
C PRO A 59 -14.55 -3.37 12.22
N ARG A 60 -14.93 -2.38 13.04
CA ARG A 60 -14.05 -1.64 13.96
C ARG A 60 -13.26 -2.50 14.93
N SER A 61 -13.80 -3.66 15.30
CA SER A 61 -13.15 -4.61 16.21
C SER A 61 -12.02 -5.40 15.55
N HIS A 62 -11.85 -5.31 14.23
CA HIS A 62 -10.79 -6.02 13.53
C HIS A 62 -9.41 -5.43 13.89
N ALA A 63 -8.42 -6.28 14.16
CA ALA A 63 -7.09 -5.84 14.61
C ALA A 63 -6.39 -4.87 13.64
N LEU A 64 -6.67 -5.00 12.34
CA LEU A 64 -6.13 -4.13 11.28
C LEU A 64 -7.10 -3.02 10.85
N TYR A 65 -8.08 -2.67 11.69
CA TYR A 65 -9.08 -1.68 11.31
C TYR A 65 -8.46 -0.29 11.11
N LYS A 66 -8.66 0.25 9.91
CA LYS A 66 -8.34 1.63 9.54
C LYS A 66 -9.37 2.15 8.55
N PRO A 67 -10.03 3.30 8.80
CA PRO A 67 -11.00 3.86 7.87
C PRO A 67 -10.40 4.06 6.47
N GLY A 68 -11.07 3.57 5.43
CA GLY A 68 -10.54 3.63 4.06
C GLY A 68 -11.05 2.51 3.15
N LYS A 69 -10.69 2.60 1.86
CA LYS A 69 -10.95 1.57 0.85
C LYS A 69 -9.62 1.02 0.34
N TYR A 70 -9.37 -0.26 0.60
CA TYR A 70 -8.10 -0.94 0.30
C TYR A 70 -8.32 -2.13 -0.62
N LYS A 71 -7.30 -2.49 -1.41
CA LYS A 71 -7.36 -3.67 -2.28
C LYS A 71 -7.13 -4.97 -1.51
N SER A 72 -6.26 -4.95 -0.50
CA SER A 72 -5.97 -6.08 0.39
C SER A 72 -5.72 -5.61 1.83
N PHE A 73 -5.61 -6.56 2.76
CA PHE A 73 -5.21 -6.25 4.14
C PHE A 73 -3.74 -5.81 4.21
N GLU A 74 -2.87 -6.25 3.29
CA GLU A 74 -1.52 -5.68 3.17
C GLU A 74 -1.60 -4.20 2.80
N ASP A 75 -2.39 -3.83 1.79
CA ASP A 75 -2.57 -2.43 1.36
C ASP A 75 -3.09 -1.53 2.51
N ALA A 76 -4.00 -2.05 3.33
CA ALA A 76 -4.45 -1.39 4.56
C ALA A 76 -3.32 -1.23 5.60
N ALA A 77 -2.54 -2.29 5.84
CA ALA A 77 -1.40 -2.27 6.74
C ALA A 77 -0.34 -1.28 6.26
N PHE A 78 0.04 -1.29 4.98
CA PHE A 78 1.02 -0.39 4.36
C PHE A 78 0.57 1.07 4.33
N SER A 79 -0.73 1.36 4.19
CA SER A 79 -1.23 2.73 4.32
C SER A 79 -0.99 3.35 5.71
N SER A 80 -0.71 2.52 6.71
CA SER A 80 -0.37 2.90 8.09
C SER A 80 1.13 3.11 8.29
N PHE A 81 1.95 2.73 7.30
CA PHE A 81 3.38 2.94 7.27
C PHE A 81 3.73 4.25 6.54
N GLU A 82 3.49 5.41 7.16
CA GLU A 82 4.35 6.57 6.84
C GLU A 82 5.83 6.30 7.17
N LYS A 83 6.12 5.22 7.91
CA LYS A 83 7.47 4.74 8.22
C LYS A 83 8.16 3.89 7.14
N TYR A 84 7.45 3.40 6.12
CA TYR A 84 8.12 2.56 5.10
C TYR A 84 9.03 3.38 4.19
N GLU A 85 8.66 4.65 3.91
CA GLU A 85 9.53 5.58 3.19
C GLU A 85 10.71 6.08 4.03
N SER A 86 10.59 6.12 5.36
CA SER A 86 11.67 6.59 6.25
C SER A 86 12.69 5.52 6.64
N SER A 87 12.41 4.23 6.39
CA SER A 87 13.38 3.18 6.69
C SER A 87 14.51 3.26 5.67
N THR A 88 15.71 3.62 6.13
CA THR A 88 16.95 3.57 5.35
C THR A 88 17.57 2.18 5.35
N GLU A 89 17.14 1.31 6.28
CA GLU A 89 17.71 -0.01 6.49
C GLU A 89 17.19 -1.02 5.46
N GLY A 90 18.03 -1.91 4.97
CA GLY A 90 17.63 -2.99 4.07
C GLY A 90 18.84 -3.57 3.35
N GLU A 91 18.60 -4.18 2.21
CA GLU A 91 19.58 -5.02 1.53
C GLU A 91 20.05 -4.39 0.23
N VAL A 92 21.34 -4.56 -0.08
CA VAL A 92 21.87 -4.48 -1.44
C VAL A 92 22.05 -5.90 -1.95
N TYR A 93 21.46 -6.21 -3.11
CA TYR A 93 21.39 -7.56 -3.66
C TYR A 93 21.95 -7.64 -5.07
N ILE A 94 22.34 -8.85 -5.45
CA ILE A 94 22.72 -9.23 -6.81
C ILE A 94 21.62 -10.12 -7.39
N LEU A 95 21.07 -9.73 -8.53
CA LEU A 95 20.05 -10.48 -9.25
C LEU A 95 20.60 -10.97 -10.60
N THR A 96 20.30 -12.22 -10.96
CA THR A 96 20.67 -12.83 -12.24
C THR A 96 19.44 -13.35 -12.98
N ASN A 97 19.61 -13.58 -14.27
CA ASN A 97 18.68 -14.31 -15.11
C ASN A 97 19.47 -15.08 -16.19
N PRO A 98 19.17 -16.35 -16.46
CA PRO A 98 19.85 -17.16 -17.47
C PRO A 98 19.91 -16.53 -18.87
N ALA A 99 18.94 -15.68 -19.24
CA ALA A 99 18.91 -14.98 -20.53
C ALA A 99 20.08 -13.98 -20.70
N TRP A 100 20.63 -13.43 -19.61
CA TRP A 100 21.72 -12.45 -19.65
C TRP A 100 22.97 -12.96 -18.95
N LYS A 101 23.62 -13.98 -19.54
CA LYS A 101 24.84 -14.57 -18.97
C LYS A 101 25.95 -13.53 -18.81
N GLY A 102 26.56 -13.53 -17.62
CA GLY A 102 27.64 -12.60 -17.25
C GLY A 102 27.17 -11.19 -16.91
N TRP A 103 25.86 -10.92 -16.93
CA TRP A 103 25.27 -9.67 -16.47
C TRP A 103 24.64 -9.87 -15.10
N PHE A 104 24.94 -8.94 -14.20
CA PHE A 104 24.50 -8.96 -12.82
C PHE A 104 23.83 -7.63 -12.51
N LYS A 105 22.57 -7.69 -12.10
CA LYS A 105 21.86 -6.50 -11.63
C LYS A 105 22.22 -6.27 -10.16
N VAL A 106 22.64 -5.06 -9.82
CA VAL A 106 22.86 -4.65 -8.43
C VAL A 106 21.78 -3.66 -8.03
N GLY A 107 20.96 -4.01 -7.06
CA GLY A 107 19.86 -3.15 -6.61
C GLY A 107 19.69 -3.16 -5.09
N MET A 108 18.74 -2.37 -4.61
CA MET A 108 18.39 -2.31 -3.19
C MET A 108 16.92 -2.63 -2.93
N ALA A 109 16.63 -3.21 -1.77
CA ALA A 109 15.26 -3.46 -1.30
C ALA A 109 15.23 -3.51 0.23
N VAL A 110 14.04 -3.50 0.82
CA VAL A 110 13.89 -3.90 2.24
C VAL A 110 14.08 -5.41 2.37
N ASP A 111 13.54 -6.17 1.40
CA ASP A 111 13.68 -7.62 1.26
C ASP A 111 13.95 -7.94 -0.22
N SER A 112 15.10 -8.56 -0.51
CA SER A 112 15.53 -8.92 -1.86
C SER A 112 14.74 -10.06 -2.49
N ASP A 113 14.20 -10.99 -1.70
CA ASP A 113 13.38 -12.11 -2.21
C ASP A 113 12.01 -11.60 -2.66
N ASP A 114 11.39 -10.70 -1.89
CA ASP A 114 10.16 -10.03 -2.30
C ASP A 114 10.37 -9.20 -3.57
N ARG A 115 11.48 -8.45 -3.62
CA ARG A 115 11.84 -7.70 -4.82
C ARG A 115 12.06 -8.61 -6.03
N CYS A 116 12.68 -9.78 -5.84
CA CYS A 116 12.88 -10.78 -6.88
C CYS A 116 11.55 -11.29 -7.45
N ARG A 117 10.54 -11.54 -6.61
CA ARG A 117 9.19 -11.93 -7.06
C ARG A 117 8.58 -10.94 -8.04
N GLY A 118 8.86 -9.64 -7.86
CA GLY A 118 8.45 -8.58 -8.79
C GLY A 118 9.03 -8.74 -10.20
N TYR A 119 10.26 -9.24 -10.34
CA TYR A 119 10.86 -9.51 -11.65
C TYR A 119 10.25 -10.74 -12.32
N GLN A 120 9.82 -11.72 -11.53
CA GLN A 120 9.24 -12.96 -12.05
C GLN A 120 7.93 -12.75 -12.81
N THR A 121 7.19 -11.67 -12.57
CA THR A 121 5.96 -11.38 -13.32
C THR A 121 6.24 -11.02 -14.79
N SER A 122 7.46 -10.55 -15.07
CA SER A 122 7.90 -10.15 -16.41
C SER A 122 8.76 -11.22 -17.10
N SER A 123 9.10 -12.32 -16.41
CA SER A 123 9.78 -13.48 -17.02
C SER A 123 8.82 -14.65 -17.19
N PRO A 124 8.56 -15.11 -18.44
CA PRO A 124 7.76 -16.31 -18.69
C PRO A 124 8.29 -17.56 -17.96
N PHE A 125 9.60 -17.65 -17.75
CA PHE A 125 10.26 -18.78 -17.11
C PHE A 125 10.44 -18.64 -15.60
N ARG A 126 10.13 -17.46 -15.05
CA ARG A 126 10.29 -17.14 -13.62
C ARG A 126 11.68 -17.51 -13.08
N ASP A 127 12.70 -17.20 -13.87
CA ASP A 127 14.07 -17.67 -13.75
C ASP A 127 15.04 -16.62 -13.18
N TYR A 128 14.52 -15.50 -12.65
CA TYR A 128 15.34 -14.60 -11.86
C TYR A 128 15.77 -15.23 -10.54
N LYS A 129 16.99 -14.94 -10.10
CA LYS A 129 17.54 -15.44 -8.83
C LYS A 129 18.31 -14.36 -8.11
N VAL A 130 18.18 -14.32 -6.78
CA VAL A 130 19.06 -13.54 -5.91
C VAL A 130 20.28 -14.39 -5.64
N GLU A 131 21.44 -13.99 -6.17
CA GLU A 131 22.69 -14.72 -5.97
C GLU A 131 23.39 -14.35 -4.65
N TYR A 132 23.21 -13.09 -4.23
CA TYR A 132 23.85 -12.56 -3.03
C TYR A 132 23.05 -11.37 -2.50
N ARG A 133 23.12 -11.14 -1.19
CA ARG A 133 22.61 -9.95 -0.52
C ARG A 133 23.41 -9.64 0.73
N LYS A 134 23.48 -8.35 1.07
CA LYS A 134 24.04 -7.87 2.34
C LYS A 134 23.15 -6.77 2.90
N GLU A 135 22.92 -6.82 4.21
CA GLU A 135 22.15 -5.83 4.95
C GLU A 135 22.98 -4.57 5.25
N PHE A 136 22.34 -3.41 5.18
CA PHE A 136 22.90 -2.10 5.43
C PHE A 136 21.91 -1.23 6.20
N LYS A 137 22.43 -0.37 7.08
CA LYS A 137 21.61 0.65 7.77
C LYS A 137 21.13 1.76 6.83
N ASP A 138 21.91 2.03 5.79
CA ASP A 138 21.54 2.93 4.69
C ASP A 138 21.78 2.23 3.36
N ARG A 139 20.75 1.50 2.90
CA ARG A 139 20.77 0.75 1.64
C ARG A 139 20.96 1.65 0.42
N ARG A 140 20.50 2.90 0.49
CA ARG A 140 20.57 3.86 -0.63
C ARG A 140 21.99 4.37 -0.81
N SER A 141 22.66 4.74 0.28
CA SER A 141 24.07 5.13 0.25
C SER A 141 24.98 3.96 -0.15
N ALA A 142 24.68 2.75 0.37
CA ALA A 142 25.42 1.54 0.04
C ALA A 142 25.32 1.19 -1.47
N GLU A 143 24.11 1.17 -2.03
CA GLU A 143 23.89 0.85 -3.44
C GLU A 143 24.56 1.87 -4.37
N SER A 144 24.43 3.17 -4.07
CA SER A 144 25.10 4.24 -4.83
C SER A 144 26.62 4.08 -4.82
N THR A 145 27.18 3.67 -3.67
CA THR A 145 28.61 3.39 -3.52
C THR A 145 29.02 2.15 -4.32
N ALA A 146 28.24 1.07 -4.25
CA ALA A 146 28.47 -0.15 -5.02
C ALA A 146 28.47 0.13 -6.52
N HIS A 147 27.44 0.82 -7.04
CA HIS A 147 27.36 1.21 -8.44
C HIS A 147 28.56 2.05 -8.88
N ARG A 148 28.97 3.03 -8.08
CA ARG A 148 30.13 3.88 -8.39
C ARG A 148 31.42 3.07 -8.48
N ARG A 149 31.62 2.10 -7.57
CA ARG A 149 32.79 1.21 -7.59
C ARG A 149 32.74 0.26 -8.78
N LEU A 150 31.58 -0.35 -9.06
CA LEU A 150 31.38 -1.31 -10.16
C LEU A 150 31.57 -0.67 -11.54
N LYS A 151 31.05 0.54 -11.76
CA LYS A 151 31.22 1.28 -13.03
C LYS A 151 32.69 1.49 -13.40
N ARG A 152 33.60 1.53 -12.42
CA ARG A 152 35.05 1.70 -12.65
C ARG A 152 35.76 0.40 -13.04
N ILE A 153 35.19 -0.75 -12.70
CA ILE A 153 35.86 -2.06 -12.85
C ILE A 153 35.13 -3.02 -13.81
N CYS A 154 33.87 -2.74 -14.17
CA CYS A 154 33.09 -3.56 -15.08
C CYS A 154 33.54 -3.40 -16.54
N LYS A 155 33.30 -4.44 -17.35
CA LYS A 155 33.61 -4.38 -18.79
C LYS A 155 32.62 -3.50 -19.54
N LYS A 156 31.34 -3.64 -19.21
CA LYS A 156 30.18 -2.91 -19.75
C LYS A 156 29.14 -2.78 -18.66
N HIS A 157 28.32 -1.74 -18.72
CA HIS A 157 27.15 -1.60 -17.86
C HIS A 157 25.98 -0.99 -18.64
N GLU A 158 24.76 -1.28 -18.21
CA GLU A 158 23.53 -0.66 -18.71
C GLU A 158 22.59 -0.43 -17.52
N GLY A 159 22.31 0.82 -17.19
CA GLY A 159 21.61 1.18 -15.95
C GLY A 159 22.25 0.53 -14.70
N GLU A 160 21.49 -0.35 -14.06
CA GLU A 160 21.87 -1.10 -12.84
C GLU A 160 22.45 -2.50 -13.14
N TRP A 161 22.65 -2.84 -14.42
CA TRP A 161 23.21 -4.11 -14.86
C TRP A 161 24.69 -3.98 -15.21
N PHE A 162 25.51 -4.88 -14.68
CA PHE A 162 26.96 -4.86 -14.83
C PHE A 162 27.45 -6.16 -15.45
N ASN A 163 28.23 -6.06 -16.53
CA ASN A 163 28.94 -7.19 -17.12
C ASN A 163 30.32 -7.34 -16.48
N ILE A 164 30.41 -8.23 -15.49
CA ILE A 164 31.59 -8.44 -14.65
C ILE A 164 31.51 -9.83 -13.99
N ASN A 165 32.61 -10.37 -13.45
CA ASN A 165 32.56 -11.59 -12.66
C ASN A 165 31.80 -11.37 -11.33
N ILE A 166 30.91 -12.30 -10.96
CA ILE A 166 30.09 -12.21 -9.75
C ILE A 166 30.91 -12.04 -8.47
N ASN A 167 32.06 -12.71 -8.34
CA ASN A 167 32.90 -12.62 -7.15
C ASN A 167 33.38 -11.19 -6.92
N LYS A 168 33.71 -10.46 -8.00
CA LYS A 168 34.08 -9.04 -7.90
C LYS A 168 32.91 -8.17 -7.47
N VAL A 169 31.68 -8.53 -7.84
CA VAL A 169 30.48 -7.81 -7.39
C VAL A 169 30.28 -8.01 -5.89
N ILE A 170 30.42 -9.26 -5.42
CA ILE A 170 30.34 -9.61 -4.00
C ILE A 170 31.43 -8.88 -3.21
N GLU A 171 32.69 -8.95 -3.63
CA GLU A 171 33.81 -8.22 -3.01
C GLU A 171 33.54 -6.72 -2.87
N VAL A 172 32.98 -6.09 -3.91
CA VAL A 172 32.62 -4.67 -3.86
C VAL A 172 31.54 -4.42 -2.83
N ILE A 173 30.47 -5.24 -2.77
CA ILE A 173 29.39 -5.07 -1.79
C ILE A 173 29.89 -5.33 -0.36
N GLU A 174 30.75 -6.34 -0.16
CA GLU A 174 31.33 -6.67 1.14
C GLU A 174 32.23 -5.58 1.69
N SER A 175 32.96 -4.88 0.81
CA SER A 175 33.86 -3.77 1.16
C SER A 175 33.18 -2.43 1.47
N ILE A 176 31.85 -2.39 1.45
CA ILE A 176 31.02 -1.23 1.86
C ILE A 176 30.58 -1.46 3.31
#